data_AF-A0A3M1WS09-F1
#
_entry.id   AF-A0A3M1WS09-F1
#
_cell.length_a   1.000
_cell.length_b   1.000
_cell.length_c   1.000
_cell.angle_alpha   90.00
_cell.angle_beta   90.00
_cell.angle_gamma   90.00
#
_symmetry.space_group_name_H-M   'P 1'
#
loop_
_entity.id
_entity.type
_entity.pdbx_description
1 polymer ?
#
loop_
_entity_poly.entity_id
_entity_poly.type
_entity_poly.pdbx_seq_one_letter_code
_entity_poly.pdbx_strand_id
1 'polypeptide(L)' 'MHRFGRYLATAGALLSALGLIVGFTAMIQGHQQVAKFFLMLTPLGFVALLAGVVTTFLVHTDQTRPPE' A
#
# COMPACT_ATOMS: atom_id res chain seq x y z
N MET A 1 10.38 -15.75 -1.86
CA MET A 1 10.53 -14.35 -2.33
C MET A 1 9.38 -13.90 -3.24
N HIS A 2 8.96 -14.67 -4.26
CA HIS A 2 7.83 -14.35 -5.15
C HIS A 2 6.50 -13.95 -4.44
N ARG A 3 6.18 -14.60 -3.31
CA ARG A 3 4.93 -14.33 -2.58
C ARG A 3 5.01 -13.09 -1.68
N PHE A 4 6.21 -12.65 -1.31
CA PHE A 4 6.41 -11.58 -0.33
C PHE A 4 6.02 -10.22 -0.89
N GLY A 5 6.43 -9.93 -2.13
CA GLY A 5 6.00 -8.72 -2.84
C GLY A 5 4.48 -8.64 -2.97
N ARG A 6 3.82 -9.77 -3.29
CA ARG A 6 2.36 -9.83 -3.39
C ARG A 6 1.67 -9.56 -2.05
N TYR A 7 2.10 -10.19 -0.96
CA TYR A 7 1.51 -9.94 0.36
C TYR A 7 1.72 -8.49 0.82
N LEU A 8 2.91 -7.92 0.58
CA LEU A 8 3.22 -6.54 0.94
C LEU A 8 2.38 -5.55 0.12
N ALA A 9 2.20 -5.81 -1.18
CA ALA A 9 1.34 -5.01 -2.05
C ALA A 9 -0.12 -5.05 -1.58
N THR A 10 -0.64 -6.24 -1.25
CA THR A 10 -2.01 -6.38 -0.75
C THR A 10 -2.20 -5.71 0.60
N ALA A 11 -1.26 -5.87 1.54
CA ALA A 11 -1.32 -5.21 2.83
C ALA A 11 -1.27 -3.67 2.71
N GLY A 12 -0.38 -3.14 1.86
CA GLY A 12 -0.31 -1.72 1.56
C GLY A 12 -1.59 -1.18 0.90
N ALA A 13 -2.20 -1.97 -0.01
CA ALA A 13 -3.47 -1.62 -0.66
C ALA A 13 -4.59 -1.47 0.38
N LEU A 14 -4.74 -2.48 1.24
CA LEU A 14 -5.77 -2.51 2.27
C LEU A 14 -5.56 -1.37 3.28
N LEU A 15 -4.33 -1.14 3.71
CA LEU A 15 -4.02 -0.06 4.66
C LEU A 15 -4.33 1.32 4.05
N SER A 16 -3.97 1.53 2.78
CA SER A 16 -4.28 2.77 2.06
C SER A 16 -5.80 2.96 1.91
N ALA A 17 -6.52 1.92 1.50
CA ALA A 17 -7.96 1.96 1.32
C ALA A 17 -8.69 2.25 2.64
N LEU A 18 -8.29 1.59 3.74
CA LEU A 18 -8.85 1.84 5.06
C LEU A 18 -8.54 3.26 5.56
N GLY A 19 -7.30 3.73 5.39
CA GLY A 19 -6.91 5.10 5.71
C GLY A 19 -7.74 6.14 4.96
N LEU A 20 -8.01 5.88 3.67
CA LEU A 20 -8.84 6.74 2.84
C LEU A 20 -10.30 6.72 3.29
N ILE A 21 -10.91 5.54 3.36
CA ILE A 21 -12.34 5.38 3.68
C ILE A 21 -12.61 5.97 5.06
N VAL A 22 -11.88 5.52 6.09
CA VAL A 22 -12.11 5.99 7.46
C VAL A 22 -11.72 7.47 7.61
N GLY A 23 -10.61 7.90 7.01
CA GLY A 23 -10.15 9.28 7.10
C GLY A 23 -11.13 10.29 6.48
N PHE A 24 -11.63 10.01 5.28
CA PHE A 24 -12.63 10.87 4.63
C PHE A 24 -14.00 10.77 5.29
N THR A 25 -14.45 9.59 5.74
CA THR A 25 -15.70 9.46 6.50
C THR A 25 -15.64 10.27 7.80
N ALA A 26 -14.53 10.18 8.55
CA ALA A 26 -14.33 10.96 9.77
C ALA A 26 -14.30 12.47 9.49
N MET A 27 -13.77 12.90 8.34
CA MET A 27 -13.79 14.29 7.92
C MET A 27 -15.22 14.80 7.70
N ILE A 28 -16.08 14.01 7.05
CA ILE A 28 -17.48 14.34 6.81
C ILE A 28 -18.27 14.42 8.13
N GLN A 29 -17.96 13.56 9.09
CA GLN A 29 -18.58 13.55 10.41
C GLN A 29 -18.05 14.65 11.36
N GLY A 30 -17.07 15.45 10.92
CA GLY A 30 -16.48 16.52 11.73
C GLY A 30 -15.43 16.06 12.75
N HIS A 31 -15.04 14.79 12.75
CA HIS A 31 -14.02 14.22 13.64
C HIS A 31 -12.60 14.55 13.16
N GLN A 32 -12.20 15.83 13.27
CA GLN A 32 -10.94 16.32 12.70
C GLN A 32 -9.67 15.58 13.16
N GLN A 33 -9.61 15.14 14.43
CA GLN A 33 -8.44 14.41 14.95
C GLN A 33 -8.35 13.00 14.36
N VAL A 34 -9.47 12.28 14.30
CA VAL A 34 -9.55 10.93 13.71
C VAL A 34 -9.26 10.99 12.21
N ALA A 35 -9.84 11.97 11.50
CA ALA A 35 -9.58 12.18 10.08
C ALA A 35 -8.09 12.40 9.82
N LYS A 36 -7.43 13.31 10.55
CA LYS A 36 -5.99 13.56 10.42
C LYS A 36 -5.16 12.31 10.65
N PHE A 37 -5.46 11.55 11.70
CA PHE A 37 -4.72 10.33 12.02
C PHE A 37 -4.82 9.28 10.90
N PHE A 38 -6.04 8.99 10.42
CA PHE A 38 -6.25 7.99 9.37
C PHE A 38 -5.72 8.44 8.01
N LEU A 39 -5.88 9.72 7.66
CA LEU A 39 -5.33 10.28 6.42
C LEU A 39 -3.79 10.29 6.41
N MET A 40 -3.14 10.41 7.57
CA MET A 40 -1.69 10.30 7.69
C MET A 40 -1.18 8.86 7.54
N LEU A 41 -2.04 7.86 7.78
CA LEU A 41 -1.75 6.45 7.55
C LEU A 41 -1.79 6.08 6.06
N THR A 42 -2.58 6.80 5.26
CA THR A 42 -2.68 6.62 3.81
C THR A 42 -1.33 6.68 3.07
N PRO A 43 -0.49 7.73 3.21
CA PRO A 43 0.80 7.78 2.51
C PRO A 43 1.74 6.64 2.92
N LEU A 44 1.69 6.19 4.17
CA LEU A 44 2.46 5.02 4.63
C LEU A 44 1.98 3.73 3.95
N GLY A 45 0.66 3.53 3.85
CA GLY A 45 0.08 2.42 3.10
C GLY A 45 0.49 2.45 1.62
N PHE A 46 0.54 3.64 1.03
CA PHE A 46 0.89 3.81 -0.38
C PHE A 46 2.35 3.45 -0.65
N VAL A 47 3.26 3.85 0.24
CA VAL A 47 4.69 3.47 0.17
C VAL A 47 4.84 1.95 0.28
N ALA A 48 4.15 1.31 1.22
CA ALA A 48 4.18 -0.14 1.37
C ALA A 48 3.63 -0.87 0.13
N LEU A 49 2.53 -0.37 -0.43
CA LEU A 49 1.96 -0.87 -1.68
C LEU A 49 2.98 -0.76 -2.82
N LEU A 50 3.55 0.42 -3.02
CA LEU A 50 4.51 0.67 -4.09
C LEU A 50 5.72 -0.25 -3.95
N ALA A 51 6.27 -0.38 -2.74
CA ALA A 51 7.39 -1.28 -2.47
C ALA A 51 7.04 -2.74 -2.79
N GLY A 52 5.85 -3.21 -2.38
CA GLY A 52 5.37 -4.56 -2.70
C GLY A 52 5.20 -4.79 -4.21
N VAL A 53 4.63 -3.82 -4.92
CA VAL A 53 4.43 -3.87 -6.37
C VAL A 53 5.78 -3.91 -7.09
N VAL A 54 6.68 -2.96 -6.81
CA VAL A 54 8.02 -2.90 -7.41
C VAL A 54 8.79 -4.21 -7.15
N THR A 55 8.76 -4.73 -5.93
CA THR A 55 9.40 -6.00 -5.59
C THR A 55 8.83 -7.17 -6.39
N THR A 56 7.50 -7.19 -6.58
CA THR A 56 6.84 -8.25 -7.36
C THR A 56 7.26 -8.19 -8.82
N PHE A 57 7.26 -7.00 -9.41
CA PHE A 57 7.69 -6.81 -10.80
C PHE A 57 9.16 -7.17 -10.98
N LEU A 58 10.06 -6.64 -10.13
CA LEU A 58 11.50 -6.89 -10.23
C LEU A 58 11.84 -8.39 -10.17
N VAL A 59 11.23 -9.13 -9.25
CA VAL A 59 11.43 -10.57 -9.11
C VAL A 59 10.86 -11.34 -10.31
N HIS A 60 9.81 -10.83 -10.95
CA HIS A 60 9.26 -11.44 -12.16
C HIS A 60 10.17 -11.21 -13.38
N THR A 61 10.71 -10.00 -13.54
CA THR A 61 11.61 -9.65 -14.66
C THR A 61 12.91 -10.46 -14.64
N ASP A 62 13.45 -10.74 -13.44
CA ASP A 62 14.69 -11.51 -13.27
C ASP A 62 14.55 -12.95 -13.79
N GLN A 63 13.37 -13.56 -13.68
CA GLN A 63 13.16 -14.94 -14.16
C GLN A 63 13.08 -15.08 -15.68
N THR A 64 12.81 -13.99 -16.41
CA THR A 64 12.67 -14.03 -17.87
C THR A 64 13.96 -13.70 -18.62
N ARG A 65 15.06 -13.41 -17.91
CA ARG A 65 16.33 -13.03 -18.54
C ARG A 65 17.14 -14.28 -18.92
N PRO A 66 17.52 -14.46 -20.20
CA PRO A 66 18.37 -15.58 -20.60
C PRO A 66 19.77 -15.44 -19.98
N PRO A 67 20.42 -16.54 -19.55
CA PRO A 67 21.81 -16.50 -19.11
C PRO A 67 22.71 -16.19 -20.32
N GLU A 68 23.61 -15.22 -20.14
CA GLU A 68 24.63 -14.82 -21.13
C GLU A 68 25.76 -15.84 -21.23
#